data_AF-A0AA96M6P1-F1
#
_entry.id   AF-A0AA96M6P1-F1
#
_cell.length_a   1.000
_cell.length_b   1.000
_cell.length_c   1.000
_cell.angle_alpha   90.00
_cell.angle_beta   90.00
_cell.angle_gamma   90.00
#
_symmetry.space_group_name_H-M   'P 1'
#
loop_
_entity.id
_entity.type
_entity.pdbx_description
1 polymer ?
#
loop_
_entity_poly.entity_id
_entity_poly.type
_entity_poly.pdbx_seq_one_letter_code
_entity_poly.pdbx_strand_id
1 'polypeptide(L)'
;MKNKRAWAFKTISKKEQVYRGNDGYDDNPSESYSYDNLVANHKQVESGDIVVIYNRKQVIGVAEITSLIKENSQKEINQCPIKNCNAEKIRTRTSKKPEWRCSNGHEFEKPLKKIIPVIKSTAFYSNSFKILKMNYLELEGKIINHNKQLSIQEVKFEWAKDLWEGNGRYIDNLESMEASEPETLFNKEDLREVVNRSIKQRRGQRSFREKLLKKNNHCAITKCAVVDILEAAHIYPYRNNSHNHISNGVLLRADIHTLFDLDLIAIEPKSFTVHINKKLKGSEYLIYEGSILSLSHELSQEAIEERWEIFMDKNK
;
A
#
# COMPACT_ATOMS: atom_id res chain seq x y z
N MET A 1 4.44 -20.27 -26.95
CA MET A 1 4.10 -19.18 -26.01
C MET A 1 4.81 -19.48 -24.71
N LYS A 2 5.52 -18.52 -24.10
CA LYS A 2 6.14 -18.74 -22.78
C LYS A 2 5.02 -18.97 -21.76
N ASN A 3 5.20 -19.91 -20.84
CA ASN A 3 4.25 -20.11 -19.75
C ASN A 3 4.29 -18.89 -18.83
N LYS A 4 3.13 -18.25 -18.61
CA LYS A 4 2.97 -17.19 -17.61
C LYS A 4 3.39 -17.73 -16.24
N ARG A 5 4.05 -16.90 -15.44
CA ARG A 5 4.47 -17.22 -14.07
C ARG A 5 3.75 -16.33 -13.07
N ALA A 6 3.91 -16.65 -11.80
CA ALA A 6 3.35 -15.87 -10.72
C ALA A 6 4.41 -15.56 -9.65
N TRP A 7 4.39 -14.34 -9.14
CA TRP A 7 5.39 -13.80 -8.22
C TRP A 7 4.76 -13.21 -6.96
N ALA A 8 5.45 -13.30 -5.84
CA ALA A 8 5.17 -12.58 -4.62
C ALA A 8 6.15 -11.41 -4.48
N PHE A 9 5.63 -10.19 -4.47
CA PHE A 9 6.42 -8.97 -4.28
C PHE A 9 6.29 -8.48 -2.84
N LYS A 10 7.42 -8.48 -2.14
CA LYS A 10 7.51 -8.03 -0.75
C LYS A 10 7.72 -6.53 -0.71
N THR A 11 6.74 -5.83 -0.17
CA THR A 11 6.81 -4.40 0.14
C THR A 11 7.30 -4.18 1.56
N ILE A 12 8.12 -3.16 1.76
CA ILE A 12 8.67 -2.76 3.06
C ILE A 12 8.39 -1.27 3.22
N SER A 13 7.74 -0.86 4.30
CA SER A 13 7.45 0.56 4.54
C SER A 13 8.74 1.36 4.77
N LYS A 14 8.75 2.65 4.42
CA LYS A 14 9.90 3.56 4.61
C LYS A 14 10.46 3.52 6.05
N LYS A 15 9.61 3.35 7.08
CA LYS A 15 10.04 3.20 8.48
C LYS A 15 10.80 1.89 8.78
N GLU A 16 10.51 0.80 8.07
CA GLU A 16 11.24 -0.47 8.19
C GLU A 16 12.53 -0.50 7.36
N GLN A 17 12.65 0.35 6.33
CA GLN A 17 13.82 0.49 5.46
C GLN A 17 14.99 1.16 6.20
N VAL A 18 14.72 2.23 6.96
CA VAL A 18 15.72 2.97 7.76
C VAL A 18 16.45 2.07 8.77
N TYR A 19 15.75 1.10 9.36
CA TYR A 19 16.32 0.21 10.38
C TYR A 19 17.29 -0.85 9.82
N ARG A 20 17.35 -1.01 8.49
CA ARG A 20 18.11 -2.09 7.84
C ARG A 20 19.17 -1.61 6.85
N GLY A 21 19.40 -0.30 6.76
CA GLY A 21 20.49 0.27 5.96
C GLY A 21 20.35 0.09 4.44
N ASN A 22 19.12 -0.11 3.95
CA ASN A 22 18.81 -0.12 2.53
C ASN A 22 17.95 1.10 2.19
N ASP A 23 18.38 1.88 1.21
CA ASP A 23 17.52 2.85 0.52
C ASP A 23 16.58 2.02 -0.35
N GLY A 24 15.40 1.71 0.18
CA GLY A 24 14.40 0.93 -0.55
C GLY A 24 13.79 1.74 -1.69
N TYR A 25 13.07 1.07 -2.58
CA TYR A 25 12.33 1.74 -3.63
C TYR A 25 11.05 2.38 -3.08
N ASP A 26 10.65 3.50 -3.69
CA ASP A 26 9.35 4.15 -3.43
C ASP A 26 8.25 3.41 -4.18
N ASP A 27 8.03 2.15 -3.80
CA ASP A 27 6.99 1.31 -4.42
C ASP A 27 5.62 1.85 -3.96
N ASN A 28 4.77 2.21 -4.92
CA ASN A 28 3.34 2.33 -4.67
C ASN A 28 2.72 0.93 -4.83
N PRO A 29 2.38 0.21 -3.74
CA PRO A 29 2.03 -1.21 -3.79
C PRO A 29 0.82 -1.52 -4.67
N SER A 30 -0.04 -0.54 -4.95
CA SER A 30 -1.20 -0.67 -5.83
C SER A 30 -0.93 -0.31 -7.29
N GLU A 31 0.24 0.25 -7.63
CA GLU A 31 0.52 0.74 -8.98
C GLU A 31 1.74 0.12 -9.63
N SER A 32 2.84 0.01 -8.89
CA SER A 32 4.11 -0.50 -9.42
C SER A 32 5.06 -1.03 -8.35
N TYR A 33 6.02 -1.83 -8.79
CA TYR A 33 7.09 -2.37 -7.95
C TYR A 33 8.44 -2.25 -8.68
N SER A 34 9.40 -1.60 -8.03
CA SER A 34 10.74 -1.37 -8.55
C SER A 34 11.78 -2.28 -7.88
N TYR A 35 12.74 -2.76 -8.67
CA TYR A 35 13.86 -3.57 -8.18
C TYR A 35 15.07 -3.41 -9.11
N ASP A 36 16.27 -3.62 -8.59
CA ASP A 36 17.49 -3.65 -9.40
C ASP A 36 17.93 -5.07 -9.77
N ASN A 37 18.97 -5.15 -10.61
CA ASN A 37 19.65 -6.37 -11.00
C ASN A 37 20.46 -7.07 -9.88
N LEU A 38 20.47 -6.54 -8.66
CA LEU A 38 21.06 -7.20 -7.49
C LEU A 38 19.99 -7.97 -6.68
N VAL A 39 18.70 -7.74 -6.95
CA VAL A 39 17.60 -8.49 -6.35
C VAL A 39 17.54 -9.89 -6.94
N ALA A 40 17.43 -10.91 -6.09
CA ALA A 40 17.24 -12.29 -6.56
C ALA A 40 15.96 -12.40 -7.40
N ASN A 41 15.97 -13.29 -8.41
CA ASN A 41 14.87 -13.50 -9.36
C ASN A 41 14.55 -12.32 -10.30
N HIS A 42 15.32 -11.23 -10.28
CA HIS A 42 15.07 -10.04 -11.12
C HIS A 42 14.92 -10.32 -12.64
N LYS A 43 15.61 -11.34 -13.16
CA LYS A 43 15.62 -11.67 -14.60
C LYS A 43 14.35 -12.39 -15.08
N GLN A 44 13.61 -13.00 -14.17
CA GLN A 44 12.57 -13.98 -14.51
C GLN A 44 11.17 -13.39 -14.58
N VAL A 45 10.98 -12.19 -14.01
CA VAL A 45 9.72 -11.43 -14.04
C VAL A 45 9.53 -10.83 -15.44
N GLU A 46 8.36 -11.05 -16.03
CA GLU A 46 7.99 -10.55 -17.36
C GLU A 46 6.61 -9.89 -17.36
N SER A 47 6.31 -9.12 -18.41
CA SER A 47 4.95 -8.61 -18.65
C SER A 47 4.00 -9.79 -18.93
N GLY A 48 2.78 -9.71 -18.39
CA GLY A 48 1.77 -10.76 -18.42
C GLY A 48 1.83 -11.77 -17.27
N ASP A 49 2.87 -11.72 -16.42
CA ASP A 49 2.93 -12.50 -15.18
C ASP A 49 1.94 -11.98 -14.14
N ILE A 50 1.47 -12.85 -13.26
CA ILE A 50 0.63 -12.49 -12.11
C ILE A 50 1.54 -12.13 -10.93
N VAL A 51 1.17 -11.10 -10.17
CA VAL A 51 1.89 -10.68 -8.98
C VAL A 51 0.95 -10.60 -7.79
N VAL A 52 1.38 -11.16 -6.66
CA VAL A 52 0.76 -11.02 -5.34
C VAL A 52 1.62 -10.09 -4.50
N ILE A 53 1.10 -8.92 -4.17
CA ILE A 53 1.80 -7.88 -3.44
C ILE A 53 1.53 -8.09 -1.96
N TYR A 54 2.57 -8.13 -1.12
CA TYR A 54 2.41 -8.38 0.31
C TYR A 54 3.41 -7.59 1.16
N ASN A 55 3.16 -7.53 2.46
CA ASN A 55 4.12 -7.08 3.46
C ASN A 55 4.26 -8.15 4.55
N ARG A 56 5.05 -7.89 5.60
CA ARG A 56 5.29 -8.89 6.69
C ARG A 56 4.02 -9.33 7.43
N LYS A 57 2.92 -8.59 7.33
CA LYS A 57 1.69 -8.83 8.08
C LYS A 57 0.58 -9.44 7.23
N GLN A 58 0.50 -9.10 5.94
CA GLN A 58 -0.63 -9.47 5.09
C GLN A 58 -0.29 -9.37 3.60
N VAL A 59 -1.09 -10.06 2.78
CA VAL A 59 -1.24 -9.75 1.36
C VAL A 59 -2.00 -8.42 1.24
N ILE A 60 -1.61 -7.61 0.26
CA ILE A 60 -2.17 -6.29 -0.04
C ILE A 60 -3.08 -6.39 -1.26
N GLY A 61 -2.65 -7.14 -2.28
CA GLY A 61 -3.42 -7.32 -3.50
C GLY A 61 -2.79 -8.30 -4.47
N VAL A 62 -3.47 -8.49 -5.59
CA VAL A 62 -3.03 -9.29 -6.73
C VAL A 62 -3.24 -8.49 -8.01
N ALA A 63 -2.37 -8.66 -8.99
CA ALA A 63 -2.46 -7.95 -10.27
C ALA A 63 -1.79 -8.75 -11.39
N GLU A 64 -2.04 -8.38 -12.64
CA GLU A 64 -1.25 -8.82 -13.80
C GLU A 64 -0.28 -7.70 -14.23
N ILE A 65 1.00 -8.02 -14.44
CA ILE A 65 2.02 -7.05 -14.86
C ILE A 65 1.71 -6.59 -16.29
N THR A 66 1.31 -5.33 -16.45
CA THR A 66 0.95 -4.77 -17.76
C THR A 66 2.19 -4.38 -18.54
N SER A 67 3.22 -3.83 -17.89
CA SER A 67 4.48 -3.48 -18.53
C SER A 67 5.67 -3.61 -17.57
N LEU A 68 6.85 -3.82 -18.14
CA LEU A 68 8.11 -3.91 -17.40
C LEU A 68 9.16 -3.02 -18.09
N ILE A 69 9.50 -1.90 -17.46
CA ILE A 69 10.51 -0.96 -17.97
C ILE A 69 11.85 -1.26 -17.32
N LYS A 70 12.94 -1.21 -18.10
CA LYS A 70 14.31 -1.36 -17.62
C LYS A 70 15.13 -0.13 -17.99
N GLU A 71 15.83 0.44 -17.03
CA GLU A 71 16.64 1.64 -17.22
C GLU A 71 17.98 1.53 -16.47
N ASN A 72 19.00 2.20 -17.01
CA ASN A 72 20.25 2.36 -16.29
C ASN A 72 20.03 3.35 -15.14
N SER A 73 20.50 2.99 -13.96
CA SER A 73 20.36 3.79 -12.75
C SER A 73 21.58 3.66 -11.86
N GLN A 74 21.55 4.34 -10.73
CA GLN A 74 22.63 4.34 -9.74
C GLN A 74 22.04 4.04 -8.36
N LYS A 75 22.80 3.30 -7.55
CA LYS A 75 22.41 2.95 -6.18
C LYS A 75 23.54 3.26 -5.21
N GLU A 76 23.17 3.87 -4.09
CA GLU A 76 24.09 4.04 -2.96
C GLU A 76 24.16 2.76 -2.13
N ILE A 77 25.37 2.28 -1.87
CA ILE A 77 25.65 1.12 -1.02
C ILE A 77 26.61 1.51 0.09
N ASN A 78 26.49 0.80 1.22
CA ASN A 78 27.42 0.95 2.33
C ASN A 78 28.74 0.23 2.03
N GLN A 79 29.86 0.88 2.32
CA GLN A 79 31.22 0.38 2.16
C GLN A 79 31.98 0.48 3.49
N CYS A 80 32.86 -0.49 3.75
CA CYS A 80 33.74 -0.47 4.92
C CYS A 80 34.73 0.71 4.82
N PRO A 81 34.92 1.52 5.89
CA PRO A 81 35.84 2.65 5.88
C PRO A 81 37.33 2.24 5.97
N ILE A 82 37.63 0.99 6.31
CA ILE A 82 39.02 0.52 6.44
C ILE A 82 39.66 0.38 5.06
N LYS A 83 40.83 1.01 4.90
CA LYS A 83 41.60 0.98 3.65
C LYS A 83 41.87 -0.47 3.22
N ASN A 84 41.72 -0.73 1.92
CA ASN A 84 41.88 -2.05 1.29
C ASN A 84 40.90 -3.15 1.76
N CYS A 85 39.80 -2.79 2.45
CA CYS A 85 38.75 -3.73 2.78
C CYS A 85 37.74 -3.86 1.64
N ASN A 86 37.58 -5.07 1.10
CA ASN A 86 36.65 -5.43 0.01
C ASN A 86 35.38 -6.17 0.49
N ALA A 87 35.03 -6.03 1.77
CA ALA A 87 33.89 -6.73 2.36
C ALA A 87 32.60 -6.52 1.57
N GLU A 88 31.95 -7.62 1.18
CA GLU A 88 30.72 -7.61 0.39
C GLU A 88 29.47 -7.20 1.19
N LYS A 89 29.48 -7.42 2.51
CA LYS A 89 28.31 -7.19 3.37
C LYS A 89 28.67 -6.25 4.51
N ILE A 90 27.86 -5.21 4.67
CA ILE A 90 27.89 -4.30 5.81
C ILE A 90 26.61 -4.53 6.62
N ARG A 91 26.71 -4.68 7.94
CA ARG A 91 25.59 -5.00 8.83
C ARG A 91 25.58 -4.08 10.05
N THR A 92 24.40 -3.74 10.53
CA THR A 92 24.20 -3.09 11.83
C THR A 92 24.11 -4.12 12.96
N ARG A 93 24.41 -3.69 14.17
CA ARG A 93 24.38 -4.48 15.40
C ARG A 93 23.67 -3.67 16.48
N THR A 94 22.56 -4.19 16.97
CA THR A 94 21.70 -3.47 17.94
C THR A 94 22.20 -3.53 19.38
N SER A 95 23.08 -4.48 19.70
CA SER A 95 23.51 -4.77 21.07
C SER A 95 24.99 -4.49 21.36
N LYS A 96 25.76 -3.99 20.39
CA LYS A 96 27.20 -3.72 20.53
C LYS A 96 27.59 -2.44 19.81
N LYS A 97 28.50 -1.68 20.43
CA LYS A 97 29.22 -0.58 19.79
C LYS A 97 30.61 -1.06 19.35
N PRO A 98 31.11 -0.61 18.18
CA PRO A 98 30.46 0.27 17.20
C PRO A 98 29.26 -0.38 16.50
N GLU A 99 28.24 0.40 16.11
CA GLU A 99 26.98 -0.15 15.57
C GLU A 99 27.19 -0.95 14.28
N TRP A 100 28.18 -0.60 13.46
CA TRP A 100 28.38 -1.22 12.15
C TRP A 100 29.53 -2.22 12.15
N ARG A 101 29.36 -3.30 11.38
CA ARG A 101 30.39 -4.33 11.15
C ARG A 101 30.36 -4.81 9.71
N CYS A 102 31.53 -4.97 9.09
CA CYS A 102 31.66 -5.58 7.77
C CYS A 102 31.83 -7.11 7.86
N SER A 103 31.63 -7.83 6.76
CA SER A 103 31.82 -9.28 6.68
C SER A 103 33.25 -9.74 6.98
N ASN A 104 34.24 -8.87 6.78
CA ASN A 104 35.65 -9.16 7.10
C ASN A 104 35.99 -8.90 8.58
N GLY A 105 35.02 -8.47 9.39
CA GLY A 105 35.16 -8.36 10.84
C GLY A 105 35.43 -6.96 11.38
N HIS A 106 35.75 -5.97 10.54
CA HIS A 106 35.98 -4.58 10.97
C HIS A 106 34.71 -3.96 11.56
N GLU A 107 34.88 -3.19 12.63
CA GLU A 107 33.81 -2.50 13.36
C GLU A 107 34.02 -0.99 13.26
N PHE A 108 32.96 -0.21 13.04
CA PHE A 108 33.04 1.23 12.80
C PHE A 108 31.73 1.95 13.13
N GLU A 109 31.81 3.26 13.39
CA GLU A 109 30.64 4.08 13.77
C GLU A 109 29.72 4.40 12.59
N LYS A 110 30.29 4.63 11.39
CA LYS A 110 29.53 4.91 10.17
C LYS A 110 30.22 4.28 8.96
N PRO A 111 29.47 3.65 8.04
CA PRO A 111 30.02 3.20 6.76
C PRO A 111 30.32 4.38 5.83
N LEU A 112 31.24 4.18 4.88
CA LEU A 112 31.34 5.04 3.71
C LEU A 112 30.17 4.74 2.76
N LYS A 113 29.77 5.74 1.98
CA LYS A 113 28.77 5.57 0.91
C LYS A 113 29.49 5.44 -0.42
N LYS A 114 29.10 4.44 -1.21
CA LYS A 114 29.61 4.20 -2.57
C LYS A 114 28.44 4.12 -3.52
N ILE A 115 28.51 4.86 -4.62
CA ILE A 115 27.53 4.77 -5.70
C ILE A 115 27.99 3.69 -6.68
N ILE A 116 27.09 2.78 -7.04
CA ILE A 116 27.32 1.74 -8.05
C ILE A 116 26.27 1.83 -9.17
N PRO A 117 26.64 1.52 -10.43
CA PRO A 117 25.66 1.42 -11.51
C PRO A 117 24.80 0.16 -11.32
N VAL A 118 23.50 0.29 -11.59
CA VAL A 118 22.52 -0.80 -11.54
C VAL A 118 21.55 -0.68 -12.70
N ILE A 119 20.90 -1.78 -13.07
CA ILE A 119 19.76 -1.76 -14.00
C ILE A 119 18.50 -1.84 -13.15
N LYS A 120 17.73 -0.74 -13.10
CA LYS A 120 16.45 -0.69 -12.41
C LYS A 120 15.37 -1.24 -13.34
N SER A 121 14.54 -2.12 -12.80
CA SER A 121 13.34 -2.65 -13.44
C SER A 121 12.11 -2.15 -12.67
N THR A 122 11.09 -1.68 -13.38
CA THR A 122 9.82 -1.24 -12.79
C THR A 122 8.68 -2.02 -13.43
N ALA A 123 8.01 -2.85 -12.64
CA ALA A 123 6.82 -3.58 -13.05
C ALA A 123 5.58 -2.72 -12.76
N PHE A 124 4.80 -2.42 -13.80
CA PHE A 124 3.56 -1.65 -13.69
C PHE A 124 2.35 -2.59 -13.75
N TYR A 125 1.36 -2.35 -12.89
CA TYR A 125 0.16 -3.19 -12.78
C TYR A 125 -1.04 -2.44 -12.19
N SER A 126 -1.02 -1.10 -12.17
CA SER A 126 -2.11 -0.26 -11.62
C SER A 126 -3.49 -0.60 -12.18
N ASN A 127 -3.60 -0.74 -13.50
CA ASN A 127 -4.87 -0.97 -14.19
C ASN A 127 -5.46 -2.38 -13.93
N SER A 128 -4.66 -3.28 -13.36
CA SER A 128 -5.07 -4.65 -13.04
C SER A 128 -5.02 -4.90 -11.54
N PHE A 129 -4.82 -3.91 -10.68
CA PHE A 129 -4.66 -4.19 -9.26
C PHE A 129 -5.99 -4.48 -8.57
N LYS A 130 -6.10 -5.65 -7.91
CA LYS A 130 -7.23 -6.05 -7.07
C LYS A 130 -6.79 -6.14 -5.61
N ILE A 131 -7.52 -5.48 -4.73
CA ILE A 131 -7.23 -5.50 -3.29
C ILE A 131 -7.61 -6.87 -2.71
N LEU A 132 -6.67 -7.46 -1.97
CA LEU A 132 -6.88 -8.69 -1.22
C LEU A 132 -6.49 -8.43 0.24
N LYS A 133 -7.37 -8.72 1.20
CA LYS A 133 -6.98 -8.80 2.63
C LYS A 133 -6.88 -10.26 3.04
N MET A 134 -5.77 -10.88 2.62
CA MET A 134 -5.41 -12.24 3.02
C MET A 134 -4.23 -12.22 3.99
N ASN A 135 -4.16 -13.22 4.87
CA ASN A 135 -3.03 -13.36 5.77
C ASN A 135 -1.76 -13.72 4.97
N TYR A 136 -0.60 -13.22 5.40
CA TYR A 136 0.69 -13.64 4.83
C TYR A 136 0.89 -15.16 4.91
N LEU A 137 0.38 -15.84 5.94
CA LEU A 137 0.49 -17.31 6.06
C LEU A 137 -0.16 -18.05 4.88
N GLU A 138 -1.26 -17.52 4.34
CA GLU A 138 -1.94 -18.11 3.19
C GLU A 138 -1.09 -18.01 1.91
N LEU A 139 -0.34 -16.91 1.77
CA LEU A 139 0.67 -16.74 0.72
C LEU A 139 1.91 -17.61 1.01
N GLU A 140 2.38 -17.69 2.25
CA GLU A 140 3.60 -18.42 2.64
C GLU A 140 3.53 -19.89 2.22
N GLY A 141 2.37 -20.55 2.41
CA GLY A 141 2.14 -21.93 1.97
C GLY A 141 2.06 -22.13 0.44
N LYS A 142 2.12 -21.04 -0.34
CA LYS A 142 2.02 -21.05 -1.81
C LYS A 142 3.29 -20.55 -2.50
N ILE A 143 4.25 -20.01 -1.74
CA ILE A 143 5.57 -19.64 -2.24
C ILE A 143 6.40 -20.90 -2.49
N ILE A 144 7.02 -20.97 -3.67
CA ILE A 144 7.94 -22.04 -4.05
C ILE A 144 9.32 -21.74 -3.43
N ASN A 145 9.90 -22.71 -2.72
CA ASN A 145 11.21 -22.58 -2.06
C ASN A 145 11.32 -21.32 -1.17
N HIS A 146 10.34 -21.15 -0.28
CA HIS A 146 10.17 -19.93 0.51
C HIS A 146 11.44 -19.52 1.28
N ASN A 147 11.89 -18.29 1.04
CA ASN A 147 13.01 -17.65 1.70
C ASN A 147 12.64 -16.22 2.13
N LYS A 148 12.51 -16.03 3.45
CA LYS A 148 12.10 -14.77 4.09
C LYS A 148 13.02 -13.58 3.79
N GLN A 149 14.25 -13.81 3.33
CA GLN A 149 15.22 -12.77 2.97
C GLN A 149 15.00 -12.21 1.56
N LEU A 150 14.27 -12.91 0.69
CA LEU A 150 14.04 -12.49 -0.68
C LEU A 150 12.87 -11.51 -0.78
N SER A 151 13.00 -10.55 -1.70
CA SER A 151 11.95 -9.57 -2.00
C SER A 151 11.01 -10.01 -3.12
N ILE A 152 11.52 -10.84 -4.05
CA ILE A 152 10.76 -11.41 -5.17
C ILE A 152 10.86 -12.93 -5.05
N GLN A 153 9.72 -13.60 -4.95
CA GLN A 153 9.64 -15.05 -4.81
C GLN A 153 8.60 -15.62 -5.76
N GLU A 154 8.86 -16.79 -6.33
CA GLU A 154 7.86 -17.45 -7.19
C GLU A 154 6.74 -18.06 -6.35
N VAL A 155 5.50 -17.97 -6.84
CA VAL A 155 4.33 -18.62 -6.23
C VAL A 155 3.67 -19.58 -7.20
N LYS A 156 2.91 -20.54 -6.67
CA LYS A 156 2.13 -21.48 -7.48
C LYS A 156 1.20 -20.72 -8.42
N PHE A 157 1.42 -20.89 -9.73
CA PHE A 157 0.71 -20.14 -10.77
C PHE A 157 -0.81 -20.32 -10.68
N GLU A 158 -1.31 -21.56 -10.65
CA GLU A 158 -2.76 -21.81 -10.58
C GLU A 158 -3.42 -21.14 -9.37
N TRP A 159 -2.75 -21.13 -8.21
CA TRP A 159 -3.28 -20.43 -7.03
C TRP A 159 -3.36 -18.92 -7.22
N ALA A 160 -2.31 -18.31 -7.79
CA ALA A 160 -2.30 -16.88 -8.05
C ALA A 160 -3.28 -16.50 -9.18
N LYS A 161 -3.45 -17.39 -10.15
CA LYS A 161 -4.43 -17.29 -11.23
C LYS A 161 -5.86 -17.36 -10.70
N ASP A 162 -6.19 -18.32 -9.83
CA ASP A 162 -7.49 -18.40 -9.17
C ASP A 162 -7.79 -17.14 -8.35
N LEU A 163 -6.77 -16.63 -7.64
CA LEU A 163 -6.87 -15.36 -6.92
C LEU A 163 -7.07 -14.16 -7.84
N TRP A 164 -6.59 -14.22 -9.08
CA TRP A 164 -6.66 -13.15 -10.06
C TRP A 164 -7.95 -13.20 -10.90
N GLU A 165 -8.45 -14.39 -11.22
CA GLU A 165 -9.66 -14.61 -12.03
C GLU A 165 -10.93 -14.54 -11.17
N GLY A 166 -10.87 -15.00 -9.92
CA GLY A 166 -11.84 -14.62 -8.90
C GLY A 166 -13.07 -15.49 -8.76
N ASN A 167 -12.97 -16.49 -7.90
CA ASN A 167 -14.13 -17.09 -7.24
C ASN A 167 -14.11 -16.71 -5.74
N GLY A 168 -14.68 -15.56 -5.39
CA GLY A 168 -15.22 -15.27 -4.05
C GLY A 168 -14.32 -14.71 -2.93
N ARG A 169 -13.21 -13.99 -3.20
CA ARG A 169 -12.34 -13.41 -2.13
C ARG A 169 -11.93 -11.94 -2.31
N TYR A 170 -12.56 -11.22 -3.24
CA TYR A 170 -12.29 -9.79 -3.38
C TYR A 170 -13.08 -8.98 -2.36
N ILE A 171 -12.50 -7.89 -1.91
CA ILE A 171 -13.25 -6.86 -1.21
C ILE A 171 -13.83 -5.98 -2.31
N ASP A 172 -15.02 -6.34 -2.80
CA ASP A 172 -15.87 -5.33 -3.42
C ASP A 172 -16.28 -4.36 -2.31
N ASN A 173 -15.94 -3.09 -2.48
CA ASN A 173 -16.66 -2.04 -1.77
C ASN A 173 -18.09 -2.07 -2.33
N LEU A 174 -19.01 -2.74 -1.65
CA LEU A 174 -20.44 -2.41 -1.57
C LEU A 174 -21.11 -3.36 -0.57
N GLU A 175 -21.94 -2.76 0.28
CA GLU A 175 -22.74 -3.41 1.31
C GLU A 175 -23.58 -4.56 0.74
N SER A 176 -23.37 -5.78 1.23
CA SER A 176 -24.38 -6.83 1.46
C SER A 176 -23.69 -8.16 1.76
N MET A 177 -23.27 -8.35 3.01
CA MET A 177 -23.12 -9.71 3.55
C MET A 177 -24.38 -10.00 4.35
N GLU A 178 -25.47 -10.27 3.62
CA GLU A 178 -26.43 -11.24 4.12
C GLU A 178 -25.75 -12.60 4.22
N ALA A 179 -26.14 -13.33 5.24
CA ALA A 179 -25.50 -14.55 5.71
C ALA A 179 -25.39 -15.60 4.61
N SER A 180 -24.17 -16.07 4.35
CA SER A 180 -23.94 -17.45 3.94
C SER A 180 -23.16 -18.13 5.04
N GLU A 181 -23.75 -19.18 5.60
CA GLU A 181 -23.18 -19.97 6.68
C GLU A 181 -21.86 -20.63 6.24
N PRO A 182 -20.87 -20.77 7.14
CA PRO A 182 -19.59 -21.35 6.80
C PRO A 182 -19.69 -22.87 6.87
N GLU A 183 -19.89 -23.53 5.74
CA GLU A 183 -19.61 -24.96 5.64
C GLU A 183 -18.14 -25.22 5.29
N THR A 184 -17.41 -25.58 6.36
CA THR A 184 -16.23 -26.45 6.41
C THR A 184 -14.90 -25.84 5.94
N LEU A 185 -13.75 -26.02 6.60
CA LEU A 185 -13.32 -26.74 7.80
C LEU A 185 -12.78 -25.70 8.80
N PHE A 186 -12.33 -26.07 10.01
CA PHE A 186 -11.26 -25.41 10.81
C PHE A 186 -11.44 -25.56 12.34
N ASN A 187 -10.29 -25.64 13.01
CA ASN A 187 -10.07 -25.93 14.43
C ASN A 187 -10.76 -24.91 15.36
N LYS A 188 -11.36 -25.39 16.46
CA LYS A 188 -12.24 -24.61 17.38
C LYS A 188 -11.54 -23.44 18.11
N GLU A 189 -10.22 -23.44 18.21
CA GLU A 189 -9.44 -22.41 18.93
C GLU A 189 -9.16 -21.17 18.06
N ASP A 190 -8.92 -21.36 16.75
CA ASP A 190 -8.57 -20.31 15.78
C ASP A 190 -9.77 -19.42 15.42
N LEU A 191 -10.98 -20.02 15.37
CA LEU A 191 -12.24 -19.29 15.15
C LEU A 191 -12.46 -18.18 16.19
N ARG A 192 -12.09 -18.39 17.44
CA ARG A 192 -12.31 -17.39 18.50
C ARG A 192 -11.42 -16.17 18.30
N GLU A 193 -10.18 -16.34 17.84
CA GLU A 193 -9.27 -15.23 17.55
C GLU A 193 -9.63 -14.51 16.25
N VAL A 194 -10.02 -15.23 15.20
CA VAL A 194 -10.52 -14.69 13.93
C VAL A 194 -11.79 -13.87 14.15
N VAL A 195 -12.75 -14.42 14.91
CA VAL A 195 -13.98 -13.71 15.31
C VAL A 195 -13.63 -12.49 16.14
N ASN A 196 -12.73 -12.58 17.12
CA ASN A 196 -12.32 -11.44 17.95
C ASN A 196 -11.59 -10.34 17.14
N ARG A 197 -10.79 -10.69 16.14
CA ARG A 197 -10.06 -9.73 15.29
C ARG A 197 -10.96 -9.07 14.25
N SER A 198 -11.85 -9.84 13.63
CA SER A 198 -12.95 -9.32 12.80
C SER A 198 -13.84 -8.37 13.62
N ILE A 199 -14.17 -8.76 14.85
CA ILE A 199 -14.91 -7.90 15.78
C ILE A 199 -14.09 -6.63 16.09
N LYS A 200 -12.79 -6.71 16.39
CA LYS A 200 -11.94 -5.52 16.66
C LYS A 200 -11.80 -4.59 15.45
N GLN A 201 -11.67 -5.12 14.24
CA GLN A 201 -11.54 -4.31 13.03
C GLN A 201 -12.87 -3.69 12.61
N ARG A 202 -13.97 -4.45 12.65
CA ARG A 202 -15.33 -3.92 12.50
C ARG A 202 -15.61 -2.85 13.54
N ARG A 203 -15.27 -3.10 14.81
CA ARG A 203 -15.37 -2.11 15.89
C ARG A 203 -14.44 -0.92 15.68
N GLY A 204 -13.28 -1.07 15.04
CA GLY A 204 -12.33 0.01 14.76
C GLY A 204 -12.80 0.95 13.65
N GLN A 205 -13.26 0.41 12.52
CA GLN A 205 -13.87 1.20 11.44
C GLN A 205 -15.20 1.81 11.87
N ARG A 206 -16.02 1.04 12.61
CA ARG A 206 -17.23 1.56 13.27
C ARG A 206 -16.88 2.65 14.28
N SER A 207 -15.85 2.46 15.10
CA SER A 207 -15.37 3.47 16.06
C SER A 207 -14.88 4.73 15.36
N PHE A 208 -14.19 4.61 14.23
CA PHE A 208 -13.71 5.74 13.44
C PHE A 208 -14.87 6.51 12.82
N ARG A 209 -15.81 5.79 12.19
CA ARG A 209 -17.07 6.36 11.68
C ARG A 209 -17.87 7.03 12.79
N GLU A 210 -18.06 6.38 13.93
CA GLU A 210 -18.76 6.94 15.10
C GLU A 210 -18.06 8.19 15.65
N LYS A 211 -16.71 8.20 15.67
CA LYS A 211 -15.94 9.38 16.09
C LYS A 211 -16.12 10.56 15.13
N LEU A 212 -16.13 10.30 13.81
CA LEU A 212 -16.40 11.32 12.81
C LEU A 212 -17.85 11.79 12.88
N LEU A 213 -18.83 10.88 13.01
CA LEU A 213 -20.25 11.21 13.16
C LEU A 213 -20.53 12.07 14.41
N LYS A 214 -19.77 11.85 15.49
CA LYS A 214 -19.83 12.69 16.69
C LYS A 214 -19.28 14.11 16.47
N LYS A 215 -18.44 14.32 15.46
CA LYS A 215 -17.85 15.63 15.13
C LYS A 215 -18.63 16.35 14.04
N ASN A 216 -19.02 15.63 12.99
CA ASN A 216 -19.84 16.13 11.89
C ASN A 216 -20.96 15.13 11.64
N ASN A 217 -22.19 15.61 11.47
CA ASN A 217 -23.36 14.78 11.18
C ASN A 217 -23.83 14.92 9.72
N HIS A 218 -22.97 15.44 8.85
CA HIS A 218 -23.28 15.70 7.45
C HIS A 218 -22.06 15.45 6.57
N CYS A 219 -22.30 15.25 5.27
CA CYS A 219 -21.26 15.22 4.26
C CYS A 219 -20.54 16.58 4.21
N ALA A 220 -19.21 16.55 4.29
CA ALA A 220 -18.37 17.72 4.33
C ALA A 220 -18.49 18.61 3.07
N ILE A 221 -18.86 18.02 1.93
CA ILE A 221 -19.00 18.72 0.64
C ILE A 221 -20.46 19.08 0.37
N THR A 222 -21.36 18.10 0.42
CA THR A 222 -22.76 18.28 0.00
C THR A 222 -23.68 18.79 1.09
N LYS A 223 -23.20 18.79 2.35
CA LYS A 223 -23.99 19.08 3.55
C LYS A 223 -25.18 18.14 3.77
N CYS A 224 -25.25 17.02 3.03
CA CYS A 224 -26.28 16.02 3.22
C CYS A 224 -26.15 15.42 4.63
N ALA A 225 -27.25 15.42 5.40
CA ALA A 225 -27.28 14.93 6.78
C ALA A 225 -27.93 13.54 6.93
N VAL A 226 -28.23 12.86 5.82
CA VAL A 226 -28.82 11.51 5.84
C VAL A 226 -27.73 10.52 6.23
N VAL A 227 -27.67 10.16 7.51
CA VAL A 227 -26.58 9.38 8.12
C VAL A 227 -26.33 8.06 7.42
N ASP A 228 -27.38 7.40 6.91
CA ASP A 228 -27.28 6.08 6.27
C ASP A 228 -26.48 6.11 4.96
N ILE A 229 -26.47 7.25 4.25
CA ILE A 229 -25.72 7.39 2.99
C ILE A 229 -24.35 8.08 3.18
N LEU A 230 -24.01 8.44 4.42
CA LEU A 230 -22.70 8.99 4.75
C LEU A 230 -21.68 7.87 4.93
N GLU A 231 -20.44 8.13 4.54
CA GLU A 231 -19.32 7.23 4.65
C GLU A 231 -18.10 7.96 5.23
N ALA A 232 -17.33 7.24 6.03
CA ALA A 232 -16.09 7.75 6.62
C ALA A 232 -14.93 7.54 5.63
N ALA A 233 -14.62 8.57 4.86
CA ALA A 233 -13.53 8.58 3.91
C ALA A 233 -12.21 8.93 4.62
N HIS A 234 -11.14 8.24 4.26
CA HIS A 234 -9.80 8.65 4.69
C HIS A 234 -9.25 9.65 3.67
N ILE A 235 -8.60 10.72 4.13
CA ILE A 235 -8.00 11.70 3.23
C ILE A 235 -6.80 11.10 2.51
N TYR A 236 -5.94 10.39 3.26
CA TYR A 236 -4.79 9.69 2.69
C TYR A 236 -4.66 8.27 3.25
N PRO A 237 -4.37 7.25 2.40
CA PRO A 237 -4.40 5.84 2.78
C PRO A 237 -3.10 5.30 3.40
N TYR A 238 -2.03 6.10 3.46
CA TYR A 238 -0.75 5.67 4.05
C TYR A 238 -0.88 5.38 5.54
N ARG A 239 0.12 4.74 6.16
CA ARG A 239 0.00 4.05 7.47
C ARG A 239 1.05 4.53 8.46
N ASN A 240 0.64 5.31 9.45
CA ASN A 240 1.33 5.35 10.74
C ASN A 240 0.33 5.10 11.91
N ASN A 241 0.84 4.82 13.11
CA ASN A 241 0.03 4.33 14.23
C ASN A 241 -1.02 5.33 14.78
N SER A 242 -1.16 6.52 14.19
CA SER A 242 -2.14 7.54 14.61
C SER A 242 -3.43 7.58 13.76
N HIS A 243 -3.68 6.61 12.89
CA HIS A 243 -4.64 6.75 11.78
C HIS A 243 -6.14 6.56 12.07
N ASN A 244 -6.52 6.29 13.32
CA ASN A 244 -7.92 6.49 13.77
C ASN A 244 -8.13 7.87 14.40
N HIS A 245 -7.23 8.82 14.11
CA HIS A 245 -7.41 10.21 14.47
C HIS A 245 -8.37 10.86 13.49
N ILE A 246 -9.32 11.62 14.03
CA ILE A 246 -10.41 12.25 13.29
C ILE A 246 -9.86 13.16 12.18
N SER A 247 -8.64 13.68 12.35
CA SER A 247 -7.96 14.54 11.38
C SER A 247 -7.59 13.89 10.04
N ASN A 248 -7.52 12.55 9.94
CA ASN A 248 -7.33 11.89 8.64
C ASN A 248 -8.67 11.40 8.04
N GLY A 249 -9.79 11.92 8.54
CA GLY A 249 -11.11 11.48 8.14
C GLY A 249 -12.03 12.63 7.74
N VAL A 250 -12.81 12.40 6.69
CA VAL A 250 -13.93 13.27 6.30
C VAL A 250 -15.18 12.42 6.12
N LEU A 251 -16.33 12.94 6.51
CA LEU A 251 -17.61 12.29 6.19
C LEU A 251 -18.05 12.77 4.82
N LEU A 252 -18.30 11.84 3.92
CA LEU A 252 -18.75 12.12 2.56
C LEU A 252 -20.02 11.34 2.26
N ARG A 253 -20.83 11.84 1.33
CA ARG A 253 -21.94 11.07 0.74
C ARG A 253 -21.33 9.99 -0.16
N ALA A 254 -21.91 8.78 -0.23
CA ALA A 254 -21.29 7.63 -0.90
C ALA A 254 -20.82 7.89 -2.35
N ASP A 255 -21.61 8.63 -3.14
CA ASP A 255 -21.23 9.09 -4.48
C ASP A 255 -20.00 10.00 -4.46
N ILE A 256 -19.96 10.99 -3.58
CA ILE A 256 -18.84 11.91 -3.40
C ILE A 256 -17.61 11.21 -2.86
N HIS A 257 -17.77 10.24 -1.96
CA HIS A 257 -16.66 9.42 -1.48
C HIS A 257 -16.03 8.64 -2.64
N THR A 258 -16.85 8.03 -3.48
CA THR A 258 -16.37 7.33 -4.68
C THR A 258 -15.61 8.28 -5.62
N LEU A 259 -16.14 9.47 -5.89
CA LEU A 259 -15.46 10.46 -6.73
C LEU A 259 -14.17 10.99 -6.10
N PHE A 260 -14.15 11.13 -4.77
CA PHE A 260 -12.97 11.52 -4.02
C PHE A 260 -11.89 10.44 -4.07
N ASP A 261 -12.26 9.17 -3.92
CA ASP A 261 -11.35 8.01 -4.02
C ASP A 261 -10.72 7.89 -5.40
N LEU A 262 -11.49 8.20 -6.45
CA LEU A 262 -11.06 8.19 -7.85
C LEU A 262 -10.23 9.42 -8.27
N ASP A 263 -9.94 10.35 -7.35
CA ASP A 263 -9.27 11.63 -7.62
C ASP A 263 -10.02 12.48 -8.67
N LEU A 264 -11.34 12.34 -8.74
CA LEU A 264 -12.22 13.18 -9.56
C LEU A 264 -12.71 14.41 -8.80
N ILE A 265 -12.65 14.37 -7.47
CA ILE A 265 -12.89 15.50 -6.56
C ILE A 265 -11.71 15.57 -5.60
N ALA A 266 -11.21 16.78 -5.33
CA ALA A 266 -10.16 17.03 -4.35
C ALA A 266 -10.46 18.25 -3.49
N ILE A 267 -9.69 18.40 -2.41
CA ILE A 267 -9.77 19.52 -1.47
C ILE A 267 -8.44 20.25 -1.54
N GLU A 268 -8.47 21.56 -1.79
CA GLU A 268 -7.26 22.39 -1.82
C GLU A 268 -6.71 22.58 -0.39
N PRO A 269 -5.41 22.37 -0.13
CA PRO A 269 -4.88 22.31 1.23
C PRO A 269 -4.90 23.61 2.03
N LYS A 270 -4.96 24.80 1.40
CA LYS A 270 -4.87 26.09 2.10
C LYS A 270 -6.23 26.71 2.39
N SER A 271 -7.14 26.59 1.44
CA SER A 271 -8.45 27.22 1.42
C SER A 271 -9.58 26.23 1.75
N PHE A 272 -9.28 24.93 1.76
CA PHE A 272 -10.26 23.85 1.90
C PHE A 272 -11.42 23.96 0.89
N THR A 273 -11.14 24.51 -0.29
CA THR A 273 -12.10 24.55 -1.38
C THR A 273 -12.09 23.24 -2.15
N VAL A 274 -13.26 22.82 -2.58
CA VAL A 274 -13.45 21.62 -3.39
C VAL A 274 -13.15 21.93 -4.84
N HIS A 275 -12.37 21.06 -5.49
CA HIS A 275 -12.07 21.13 -6.92
C HIS A 275 -12.44 19.84 -7.62
N ILE A 276 -12.98 20.00 -8.82
CA ILE A 276 -13.57 18.96 -9.66
C ILE A 276 -12.67 18.76 -10.87
N ASN A 277 -12.36 17.49 -11.17
CA ASN A 277 -11.57 17.12 -12.32
C ASN A 277 -12.28 17.53 -13.63
N LYS A 278 -11.51 17.90 -14.66
CA LYS A 278 -12.03 18.28 -15.99
C LYS A 278 -13.01 17.25 -16.56
N LYS A 279 -12.84 15.95 -16.25
CA LYS A 279 -13.74 14.85 -16.67
C LYS A 279 -15.18 14.99 -16.19
N LEU A 280 -15.41 15.70 -15.08
CA LEU A 280 -16.73 15.93 -14.51
C LEU A 280 -17.33 17.28 -14.92
N LYS A 281 -16.64 18.08 -15.75
CA LYS A 281 -17.21 19.34 -16.28
C LYS A 281 -18.46 19.04 -17.10
N GLY A 282 -19.58 19.64 -16.72
CA GLY A 282 -20.89 19.42 -17.34
C GLY A 282 -21.75 18.34 -16.66
N SER A 283 -21.24 17.69 -15.61
CA SER A 283 -22.06 16.83 -14.73
C SER A 283 -22.74 17.65 -13.63
N GLU A 284 -23.69 17.00 -12.95
CA GLU A 284 -24.37 17.51 -11.76
C GLU A 284 -23.40 17.83 -10.60
N TYR A 285 -22.19 17.26 -10.60
CA TYR A 285 -21.20 17.48 -9.54
C TYR A 285 -20.45 18.82 -9.67
N LEU A 286 -20.59 19.52 -10.80
CA LEU A 286 -19.96 20.83 -11.01
C LEU A 286 -20.42 21.86 -9.97
N ILE A 287 -21.62 21.69 -9.40
CA ILE A 287 -22.17 22.57 -8.35
C ILE A 287 -21.29 22.62 -7.09
N TYR A 288 -20.39 21.65 -6.90
CA TYR A 288 -19.50 21.58 -5.76
C TYR A 288 -18.14 22.24 -6.01
N GLU A 289 -17.82 22.64 -7.25
CA GLU A 289 -16.60 23.39 -7.56
C GLU A 289 -16.54 24.69 -6.75
N GLY A 290 -15.42 24.94 -6.09
CA GLY A 290 -15.19 26.13 -5.26
C GLY A 290 -15.97 26.13 -3.95
N SER A 291 -16.73 25.10 -3.63
CA SER A 291 -17.42 25.00 -2.34
C SER A 291 -16.42 24.82 -1.19
N ILE A 292 -16.68 25.47 -0.07
CA ILE A 292 -15.84 25.36 1.13
C ILE A 292 -16.28 24.15 1.94
N LEU A 293 -15.30 23.35 2.36
CA LEU A 293 -15.52 22.17 3.17
C LEU A 293 -16.17 22.50 4.52
N SER A 294 -17.25 21.80 4.85
CA SER A 294 -18.01 21.98 6.09
C SER A 294 -17.57 20.95 7.13
N LEU A 295 -16.71 21.35 8.07
CA LEU A 295 -16.17 20.49 9.12
C LEU A 295 -16.04 21.21 10.46
N SER A 296 -16.14 20.42 11.53
CA SER A 296 -15.98 20.86 12.93
C SER A 296 -14.73 20.29 13.60
N HIS A 297 -13.80 19.72 12.81
CA HIS A 297 -12.52 19.19 13.26
C HIS A 297 -11.41 19.54 12.29
N GLU A 298 -10.19 19.63 12.80
CA GLU A 298 -8.99 19.92 11.99
C GLU A 298 -8.57 18.72 11.18
N LEU A 299 -8.18 18.96 9.93
CA LEU A 299 -7.65 17.94 9.05
C LEU A 299 -6.13 17.87 9.12
N SER A 300 -5.57 16.70 8.79
CA SER A 300 -4.13 16.52 8.66
C SER A 300 -3.66 17.23 7.39
N GLN A 301 -2.87 18.28 7.59
CA GLN A 301 -2.32 19.08 6.49
C GLN A 301 -1.49 18.22 5.53
N GLU A 302 -0.58 17.39 6.07
CA GLU A 302 0.24 16.44 5.32
C GLU A 302 -0.62 15.53 4.41
N ALA A 303 -1.69 14.94 4.95
CA ALA A 303 -2.56 14.04 4.20
C ALA A 303 -3.30 14.74 3.03
N ILE A 304 -3.74 15.99 3.24
CA ILE A 304 -4.44 16.75 2.19
C ILE A 304 -3.48 17.23 1.12
N GLU A 305 -2.28 17.67 1.51
CA GLU A 305 -1.22 18.09 0.57
C GLU A 305 -0.82 16.94 -0.35
N GLU A 306 -0.54 15.76 0.20
CA GLU A 306 -0.22 14.57 -0.59
C GLU A 306 -1.36 14.17 -1.53
N ARG A 307 -2.62 14.24 -1.06
CA ARG A 307 -3.80 13.94 -1.89
C ARG A 307 -4.00 14.98 -2.99
N TRP A 308 -3.75 16.25 -2.70
CA TRP A 308 -3.87 17.35 -3.66
C TRP A 308 -2.84 17.23 -4.79
N GLU A 309 -1.61 16.84 -4.48
CA GLU A 309 -0.57 16.62 -5.49
C GLU A 309 -0.98 15.54 -6.51
N ILE A 310 -1.58 14.43 -6.03
CA ILE A 310 -2.10 13.35 -6.90
C ILE A 310 -3.19 13.89 -7.83
N PHE A 311 -4.13 14.68 -7.30
CA PHE A 311 -5.20 15.30 -8.09
C PHE A 311 -4.66 16.25 -9.15
N MET A 312 -3.66 17.08 -8.81
CA MET A 312 -3.05 18.03 -9.73
C MET A 312 -2.30 17.31 -10.85
N ASP A 313 -1.58 16.22 -10.55
CA ASP A 313 -0.86 15.47 -11.57
C ASP A 313 -1.81 14.81 -12.58
N LYS A 314 -2.96 14.32 -12.13
CA LYS A 314 -4.03 13.76 -12.98
C LYS A 314 -4.81 14.81 -13.78
N ASN A 315 -4.68 16.10 -13.47
CA ASN A 315 -5.44 17.20 -14.08
C ASN A 315 -4.62 18.14 -14.98
N LYS A 316 -3.31 17.95 -15.10
CA LYS A 316 -2.49 18.64 -16.11
C LYS A 316 -3.06 18.37 -17.51
#